data_AF-A0A6A7YN44-F1
#
_entry.id   AF-A0A6A7YN44-F1
#
_cell.length_a   1.000
_cell.length_b   1.000
_cell.length_c   1.000
_cell.angle_alpha   90.00
_cell.angle_beta   90.00
_cell.angle_gamma   90.00
#
_symmetry.space_group_name_H-M   'P 1'
#
loop_
_entity.id
_entity.type
_entity.pdbx_description
1 polymer ?
#
loop_
_entity_poly.entity_id
_entity_poly.type
_entity_poly.pdbx_seq_one_letter_code
_entity_poly.pdbx_strand_id
1 'polypeptide(L)'
;MSTAFWPKNPNNVNLSRDDARNSMGTCPLMKTTVQLIPLRYGIVDNPALDPASEVAMPYSLGARPLGIRLLRDGWLYVIEGSSGTLSEYRIEDGLVSAMLWQGREVFEDDREAPIHEPRLIYAKTSTLYVTYSEVPWTAKKCQQVLSSTFERNHFMQAVDLSKAKCDTGGPHLLTPDMTEHWLAEVATERIEAEQQNPATTLAEHADTTQQRLDAELPEHERLPYLWETPARFAQTSMNRLTGCIHPQYRHDTLYLVLEDTLGVMRDLANYQDHVVGWIDDWSNGGAKPGHNERDYVLACYIESLSQLNAQDVKTLIGESTDAAHIHSTGTTRCIWCWKTPWG
;
A
#
# COMPACT_ATOMS: atom_id res chain seq x y z
N MET A 1 20.47 -5.74 16.15
CA MET A 1 21.09 -4.75 15.25
C MET A 1 21.13 -5.40 13.87
N SER A 2 20.07 -5.27 13.09
CA SER A 2 20.03 -5.77 11.71
C SER A 2 20.44 -4.63 10.79
N THR A 3 21.59 -4.77 10.15
CA THR A 3 21.97 -3.95 9.00
C THR A 3 21.12 -4.39 7.81
N ALA A 4 20.17 -3.56 7.39
CA ALA A 4 19.53 -3.74 6.10
C ALA A 4 20.59 -3.46 5.01
N PHE A 5 21.15 -4.53 4.46
CA PHE A 5 22.06 -4.47 3.32
C PHE A 5 21.28 -4.93 2.09
N TRP A 6 20.78 -3.97 1.32
CA TRP A 6 20.08 -4.25 0.08
C TRP A 6 21.08 -4.54 -1.04
N PRO A 7 20.99 -5.67 -1.75
CA PRO A 7 21.77 -5.90 -2.94
C PRO A 7 21.31 -4.91 -4.02
N LYS A 8 22.24 -4.09 -4.54
CA LYS A 8 21.97 -3.21 -5.68
C LYS A 8 21.54 -4.08 -6.87
N ASN A 9 20.35 -3.82 -7.42
CA ASN A 9 19.92 -4.42 -8.67
C ASN A 9 20.93 -4.06 -9.78
N PRO A 10 21.64 -5.03 -10.38
CA PRO A 10 22.64 -4.76 -11.41
C PRO A 10 22.04 -4.24 -12.73
N ASN A 11 20.72 -4.32 -12.92
CA ASN A 11 19.99 -3.89 -14.11
C ASN A 11 19.16 -2.61 -13.90
N ASN A 12 19.44 -1.81 -12.87
CA ASN A 12 18.80 -0.51 -12.73
C ASN A 12 19.26 0.45 -13.86
N VAL A 13 18.43 0.60 -14.88
CA VAL A 13 18.61 1.52 -16.01
C VAL A 13 18.35 2.99 -15.65
N ASN A 14 17.93 3.30 -14.41
CA ASN A 14 17.88 4.65 -13.85
C ASN A 14 19.16 5.01 -13.07
N LEU A 15 20.33 4.62 -13.59
CA LEU A 15 21.56 5.31 -13.20
C LEU A 15 21.45 6.75 -13.70
N SER A 16 21.45 7.70 -12.76
CA SER A 16 21.71 9.10 -13.06
C SER A 16 22.90 9.16 -14.01
N ARG A 17 22.73 9.78 -15.18
CA ARG A 17 23.86 10.20 -16.04
C ARG A 17 24.58 11.38 -15.39
N ASP A 18 24.92 11.25 -14.11
CA ASP A 18 25.95 12.08 -13.52
C ASP A 18 27.25 11.63 -14.17
N ASP A 19 27.76 12.49 -15.06
CA ASP A 19 29.05 12.35 -15.70
C ASP A 19 30.06 11.78 -14.70
N ALA A 20 30.87 10.82 -15.16
CA ALA A 20 31.93 10.14 -14.42
C ALA A 20 33.06 11.08 -13.90
N ARG A 21 32.78 12.37 -13.74
CA ARG A 21 33.62 13.41 -13.16
C ARG A 21 33.23 13.84 -11.74
N ASN A 22 32.08 13.44 -11.19
CA ASN A 22 31.75 13.69 -9.78
C ASN A 22 32.08 12.47 -8.91
N SER A 23 33.38 12.22 -8.74
CA SER A 23 33.92 11.22 -7.78
C SER A 23 33.86 11.69 -6.32
N MET A 24 32.84 12.47 -5.96
CA MET A 24 32.54 12.88 -4.59
C MET A 24 31.04 12.65 -4.37
N GLY A 25 30.70 11.58 -3.64
CA GLY A 25 29.32 11.37 -3.21
C GLY A 25 28.88 12.54 -2.36
N THR A 26 27.99 13.39 -2.88
CA THR A 26 27.35 14.44 -2.11
C THR A 26 26.53 13.78 -1.00
N CYS A 27 26.85 14.08 0.26
CA CYS A 27 26.07 13.57 1.39
C CYS A 27 24.62 14.11 1.27
N PRO A 28 23.58 13.28 1.36
CA PRO A 28 22.20 13.77 1.29
C PRO A 28 21.82 14.62 2.50
N LEU A 29 20.83 15.50 2.35
CA LEU A 29 20.24 16.34 3.40
C LEU A 29 21.24 17.30 4.08
N MET A 30 22.15 17.91 3.31
CA MET A 30 23.15 18.88 3.80
C MET A 30 22.62 20.32 3.87
N LYS A 31 21.54 20.64 3.17
CA LYS A 31 20.92 21.97 3.23
C LYS A 31 20.21 22.20 4.57
N THR A 32 20.05 23.48 4.89
CA THR A 32 19.22 23.94 6.02
C THR A 32 17.73 23.77 5.74
N THR A 33 17.33 23.64 4.48
CA THR A 33 15.97 23.39 4.01
C THR A 33 15.90 22.08 3.25
N VAL A 34 14.73 21.44 3.26
CA VAL A 34 14.45 20.23 2.49
C VAL A 34 13.25 20.45 1.59
N GLN A 35 13.22 19.83 0.42
CA GLN A 35 12.02 19.72 -0.39
C GLN A 35 11.26 18.44 0.00
N LEU A 36 9.95 18.56 0.15
CA LEU A 36 9.07 17.44 0.48
C LEU A 36 8.21 17.05 -0.72
N ILE A 37 8.06 15.74 -0.94
CA ILE A 37 7.13 15.18 -1.92
C ILE A 37 6.03 14.43 -1.15
N PRO A 38 4.75 14.81 -1.27
CA PRO A 38 3.69 14.22 -0.47
C PRO A 38 3.26 12.85 -1.03
N LEU A 39 3.10 11.89 -0.12
CA LEU A 39 2.55 10.55 -0.30
C LEU A 39 1.47 10.32 0.76
N ARG A 40 0.85 9.16 0.78
CA ARG A 40 -0.09 8.76 1.85
C ARG A 40 0.10 7.33 2.31
N TYR A 41 -0.35 7.06 3.52
CA TYR A 41 -0.68 5.69 3.93
C TYR A 41 -1.96 5.25 3.22
N GLY A 42 -1.95 4.06 2.64
CA GLY A 42 -3.10 3.50 1.91
C GLY A 42 -3.03 1.98 1.84
N ILE A 43 -4.16 1.32 1.60
CA ILE A 43 -4.18 -0.14 1.51
C ILE A 43 -3.37 -0.59 0.28
N VAL A 44 -2.68 -1.72 0.41
CA VAL A 44 -1.92 -2.36 -0.67
C VAL A 44 -2.39 -3.80 -0.88
N ASP A 45 -2.24 -4.30 -2.11
CA ASP A 45 -2.74 -5.61 -2.50
C ASP A 45 -1.74 -6.74 -2.17
N ASN A 46 -0.44 -6.47 -2.34
CA ASN A 46 0.63 -7.45 -2.12
C ASN A 46 1.23 -7.31 -0.70
N PRO A 47 1.31 -8.38 0.10
CA PRO A 47 1.99 -8.36 1.40
C PRO A 47 3.46 -7.93 1.35
N ALA A 48 4.15 -8.11 0.21
CA ALA A 48 5.52 -7.64 0.02
C ALA A 48 5.62 -6.09 -0.10
N LEU A 49 4.49 -5.37 -0.13
CA LEU A 49 4.41 -3.91 -0.03
C LEU A 49 4.14 -3.41 1.39
N ASP A 50 4.11 -4.29 2.41
CA ASP A 50 3.93 -3.91 3.80
C ASP A 50 5.26 -3.40 4.41
N PRO A 51 5.38 -2.09 4.67
CA PRO A 51 6.62 -1.51 5.15
C PRO A 51 6.78 -1.60 6.68
N ALA A 52 5.85 -2.25 7.41
CA ALA A 52 5.79 -2.21 8.88
C ALA A 52 7.04 -2.73 9.61
N SER A 53 7.89 -3.50 8.92
CA SER A 53 9.17 -3.96 9.46
C SER A 53 10.24 -2.86 9.55
N GLU A 54 10.11 -1.80 8.75
CA GLU A 54 11.11 -0.73 8.60
C GLU A 54 10.54 0.67 8.82
N VAL A 55 9.25 0.86 8.57
CA VAL A 55 8.54 2.13 8.69
C VAL A 55 7.57 2.04 9.87
N ALA A 56 7.60 3.06 10.74
CA ALA A 56 6.61 3.20 11.79
C ALA A 56 5.24 3.50 11.17
N MET A 57 4.31 2.55 11.31
CA MET A 57 2.96 2.65 10.75
C MET A 57 1.99 3.31 11.74
N PRO A 58 1.03 4.12 11.26
CA PRO A 58 0.08 4.80 12.14
C PRO A 58 -0.91 3.81 12.79
N TYR A 59 -1.23 2.71 12.10
CA TYR A 59 -2.08 1.63 12.58
C TYR A 59 -1.89 0.38 11.70
N SER A 60 -2.40 -0.76 12.16
CA SER A 60 -2.45 -2.02 11.42
C SER A 60 -3.89 -2.36 11.02
N LEU A 61 -4.04 -3.05 9.91
CA LEU A 61 -5.33 -3.52 9.40
C LEU A 61 -5.38 -5.06 9.42
N GLY A 62 -6.57 -5.63 9.65
CA GLY A 62 -6.75 -7.08 9.70
C GLY A 62 -7.01 -7.73 8.33
N ALA A 63 -7.62 -6.99 7.40
CA ALA A 63 -8.05 -7.54 6.10
C ALA A 63 -6.94 -7.50 5.04
N ARG A 64 -6.22 -6.39 4.95
CA ARG A 64 -5.17 -6.13 3.94
C ARG A 64 -4.07 -5.24 4.55
N PRO A 65 -2.81 -5.32 4.10
CA PRO A 65 -1.75 -4.49 4.64
C PRO A 65 -1.96 -2.99 4.38
N LEU A 66 -1.45 -2.16 5.29
CA LEU A 66 -1.34 -0.72 5.09
C LEU A 66 0.06 -0.43 4.52
N GLY A 67 0.13 0.13 3.32
CA GLY A 67 1.39 0.48 2.66
C GLY A 67 1.48 1.96 2.31
N ILE A 68 2.37 2.27 1.35
CA ILE A 68 2.62 3.64 0.88
C ILE A 68 2.04 3.80 -0.53
N ARG A 69 1.26 4.85 -0.73
CA ARG A 69 0.56 5.15 -1.99
C ARG A 69 0.78 6.60 -2.41
N LEU A 70 0.53 6.91 -3.68
CA LEU A 70 0.41 8.30 -4.13
C LEU A 70 -0.75 8.99 -3.40
N LEU A 71 -0.54 10.28 -3.07
CA LEU A 71 -1.59 11.11 -2.49
C LEU A 71 -2.73 11.31 -3.49
N ARG A 72 -3.96 11.41 -3.00
CA ARG A 72 -5.15 11.61 -3.85
C ARG A 72 -5.31 13.08 -4.24
N ASP A 73 -6.09 13.32 -5.28
CA ASP A 73 -6.43 14.69 -5.67
C ASP A 73 -7.13 15.42 -4.54
N GLY A 74 -6.76 16.67 -4.29
CA GLY A 74 -7.34 17.44 -3.20
C GLY A 74 -6.44 18.58 -2.75
N TRP A 75 -6.44 18.83 -1.45
CA TRP A 75 -5.75 19.94 -0.81
C TRP A 75 -4.85 19.46 0.31
N LEU A 76 -3.64 20.00 0.35
CA LEU A 76 -2.66 19.76 1.39
C LEU A 76 -2.40 21.07 2.14
N TYR A 77 -2.61 21.04 3.45
CA TYR A 77 -2.37 22.17 4.34
C TYR A 77 -1.16 21.89 5.21
N VAL A 78 -0.25 22.86 5.31
CA VAL A 78 0.97 22.77 6.10
C VAL A 78 1.12 24.01 6.96
N ILE A 79 1.14 23.87 8.28
CA ILE A 79 1.52 24.92 9.21
C ILE A 79 2.96 24.65 9.66
N GLU A 80 3.86 25.59 9.39
CA GLU A 80 5.21 25.52 9.95
C GLU A 80 5.19 25.99 11.41
N GLY A 81 5.60 25.12 12.34
CA GLY A 81 5.46 25.39 13.78
C GLY A 81 6.28 26.57 14.29
N SER A 82 7.42 26.88 13.67
CA SER A 82 8.28 28.00 14.06
C SER A 82 7.70 29.35 13.63
N SER A 83 7.12 29.43 12.43
CA SER A 83 6.59 30.66 11.85
C SER A 83 5.09 30.84 12.09
N GLY A 84 4.35 29.77 12.39
CA GLY A 84 2.89 29.79 12.47
C GLY A 84 2.21 30.05 11.13
N THR A 85 2.95 29.98 10.02
CA THR A 85 2.45 30.25 8.68
C THR A 85 1.80 29.00 8.11
N LEU A 86 0.54 29.11 7.70
CA LEU A 86 -0.17 28.12 6.89
C LEU A 86 0.23 28.29 5.43
N SER A 87 0.55 27.19 4.76
CA SER A 87 0.62 27.09 3.30
C SER A 87 -0.40 26.08 2.81
N GLU A 88 -1.10 26.41 1.73
CA GLU A 88 -2.08 25.54 1.08
C GLU A 88 -1.61 25.17 -0.31
N TYR A 89 -1.77 23.90 -0.64
CA TYR A 89 -1.34 23.33 -1.92
C TYR A 89 -2.46 22.54 -2.57
N ARG A 90 -2.52 22.61 -3.90
CA ARG A 90 -3.32 21.73 -4.74
C ARG A 90 -2.55 20.45 -5.04
N ILE A 91 -3.21 19.31 -4.89
CA ILE A 91 -2.69 17.99 -5.27
C ILE A 91 -3.51 17.47 -6.43
N GLU A 92 -2.83 17.08 -7.51
CA GLU A 92 -3.42 16.49 -8.71
C GLU A 92 -2.52 15.36 -9.20
N ASP A 93 -3.11 14.20 -9.44
CA ASP A 93 -2.43 12.98 -9.88
C ASP A 93 -1.26 12.60 -8.95
N GLY A 94 -1.42 12.85 -7.64
CA GLY A 94 -0.39 12.59 -6.63
C GLY A 94 0.81 13.53 -6.64
N LEU A 95 0.73 14.64 -7.38
CA LEU A 95 1.76 15.67 -7.43
C LEU A 95 1.21 17.01 -6.94
N VAL A 96 2.12 17.86 -6.46
CA VAL A 96 1.78 19.23 -6.07
C VAL A 96 1.67 20.06 -7.35
N SER A 97 0.47 20.53 -7.68
CA SER A 97 0.22 21.28 -8.92
C SER A 97 0.19 22.80 -8.72
N ALA A 98 -0.18 23.28 -7.53
CA ALA A 98 -0.17 24.71 -7.20
C ALA A 98 0.09 24.96 -5.71
N MET A 99 0.72 26.09 -5.38
CA MET A 99 0.59 26.71 -4.05
C MET A 99 -0.50 27.77 -4.14
N LEU A 100 -1.57 27.62 -3.36
CA LEU A 100 -2.80 28.43 -3.44
C LEU A 100 -2.83 29.54 -2.38
N TRP A 101 -2.20 29.30 -1.23
CA TRP A 101 -2.20 30.26 -0.12
C TRP A 101 -0.93 30.17 0.70
N GLN A 102 -0.50 31.30 1.27
CA GLN A 102 0.49 31.35 2.33
C GLN A 102 0.24 32.53 3.26
N GLY A 103 0.07 32.29 4.56
CA GLY A 103 -0.19 33.36 5.53
C GLY A 103 -0.48 32.86 6.94
N ARG A 104 -0.63 33.80 7.88
CA ARG A 104 -0.98 33.52 9.29
C ARG A 104 -2.48 33.66 9.58
N GLU A 105 -3.23 34.14 8.61
CA GLU A 105 -4.68 34.34 8.66
C GLU A 105 -5.25 33.93 7.30
N VAL A 106 -6.49 33.47 7.28
CA VAL A 106 -7.21 33.11 6.06
C VAL A 106 -8.59 33.75 6.13
N PHE A 107 -8.97 34.50 5.10
CA PHE A 107 -10.19 35.31 5.10
C PHE A 107 -11.24 34.84 4.08
N GLU A 108 -10.78 34.36 2.93
CA GLU A 108 -11.63 33.93 1.82
C GLU A 108 -11.70 32.41 1.78
N ASP A 109 -12.86 31.83 1.49
CA ASP A 109 -13.04 30.38 1.31
C ASP A 109 -12.47 29.88 -0.03
N ASP A 110 -12.61 30.69 -1.08
CA ASP A 110 -12.20 30.34 -2.45
C ASP A 110 -10.78 30.84 -2.74
N ARG A 111 -9.85 29.91 -2.98
CA ARG A 111 -8.42 30.19 -3.19
C ARG A 111 -7.90 29.31 -4.32
N GLU A 112 -8.16 29.70 -5.57
CA GLU A 112 -7.84 28.86 -6.75
C GLU A 112 -6.58 29.30 -7.51
N ALA A 113 -6.23 30.58 -7.42
CA ALA A 113 -5.11 31.13 -8.20
C ALA A 113 -3.76 30.72 -7.57
N PRO A 114 -2.83 30.11 -8.33
CA PRO A 114 -1.49 29.83 -7.84
C PRO A 114 -0.76 31.14 -7.49
N ILE A 115 -0.19 31.21 -6.28
CA ILE A 115 0.55 32.39 -5.81
C ILE A 115 2.06 32.24 -5.99
N HIS A 116 2.57 31.00 -5.95
CA HIS A 116 3.99 30.66 -6.02
C HIS A 116 4.22 29.31 -6.71
N GLU A 117 5.49 28.96 -6.94
CA GLU A 117 5.87 27.66 -7.45
C GLU A 117 5.35 26.53 -6.54
N PRO A 118 4.86 25.41 -7.11
CA PRO A 118 4.21 24.33 -6.37
C PRO A 118 5.21 23.42 -5.65
N ARG A 119 5.91 23.96 -4.64
CA ARG A 119 6.97 23.24 -3.92
C ARG A 119 6.84 23.38 -2.42
N LEU A 120 6.90 22.24 -1.74
CA LEU A 120 6.94 22.17 -0.28
C LEU A 120 8.40 22.24 0.16
N ILE A 121 8.88 23.44 0.45
CA ILE A 121 10.25 23.65 0.92
C ILE A 121 10.20 24.26 2.31
N TYR A 122 10.78 23.56 3.29
CA TYR A 122 10.73 23.94 4.70
C TYR A 122 12.10 23.78 5.37
N ALA A 123 12.32 24.50 6.48
CA ALA A 123 13.54 24.34 7.25
C ALA A 123 13.62 22.93 7.86
N LYS A 124 14.78 22.28 7.73
CA LYS A 124 15.04 20.92 8.24
C LYS A 124 14.86 20.82 9.76
N THR A 125 14.96 21.93 10.48
CA THR A 125 14.77 22.01 11.92
C THR A 125 13.31 22.27 12.33
N SER A 126 12.40 22.48 11.38
CA SER A 126 11.00 22.79 11.67
C SER A 126 10.20 21.53 11.98
N THR A 127 9.28 21.66 12.93
CA THR A 127 8.12 20.76 13.04
C THR A 127 7.00 21.31 12.17
N LEU A 128 6.50 20.50 11.24
CA LEU A 128 5.35 20.81 10.41
C LEU A 128 4.09 20.19 11.02
N TYR A 129 2.97 20.88 10.90
CA TYR A 129 1.66 20.31 11.13
C TYR A 129 0.97 20.20 9.79
N VAL A 130 0.68 18.98 9.36
CA VAL A 130 0.23 18.68 7.99
C VAL A 130 -1.11 17.95 8.01
N THR A 131 -1.92 18.19 7.01
CA THR A 131 -3.20 17.47 6.85
C THR A 131 -3.66 17.53 5.41
N TYR A 132 -4.26 16.44 4.97
CA TYR A 132 -4.81 16.28 3.63
C TYR A 132 -6.33 16.29 3.69
N SER A 133 -6.96 16.85 2.65
CA SER A 133 -8.41 16.85 2.49
C SER A 133 -8.79 16.75 1.03
N GLU A 134 -9.76 15.89 0.70
CA GLU A 134 -10.33 15.78 -0.65
C GLU A 134 -11.21 16.99 -1.03
N VAL A 135 -11.56 17.82 -0.05
CA VAL A 135 -12.35 19.04 -0.21
C VAL A 135 -11.60 20.24 0.37
N PRO A 136 -11.77 21.45 -0.19
CA PRO A 136 -11.06 22.61 0.31
C PRO A 136 -11.56 22.93 1.72
N TRP A 137 -10.64 23.30 2.59
CA TRP A 137 -10.99 23.88 3.89
C TRP A 137 -11.53 25.29 3.71
N THR A 138 -12.58 25.57 4.47
CA THR A 138 -13.07 26.94 4.66
C THR A 138 -12.04 27.77 5.40
N ALA A 139 -12.06 29.09 5.20
CA ALA A 139 -11.29 30.08 5.94
C ALA A 139 -11.48 29.90 7.46
N LYS A 140 -12.72 29.61 7.90
CA LYS A 140 -13.03 29.31 9.31
C LYS A 140 -12.26 28.09 9.82
N LYS A 141 -12.18 27.01 9.05
CA LYS A 141 -11.43 25.81 9.43
C LYS A 141 -9.93 26.08 9.50
N CYS A 142 -9.38 26.80 8.52
CA CYS A 142 -8.00 27.25 8.54
C CYS A 142 -7.70 28.12 9.77
N GLN A 143 -8.57 29.09 10.08
CA GLN A 143 -8.41 29.96 11.23
C GLN A 143 -8.50 29.20 12.55
N GLN A 144 -9.33 28.15 12.64
CA GLN A 144 -9.45 27.30 13.83
C GLN A 144 -8.11 26.65 14.20
N VAL A 145 -7.41 26.04 13.24
CA VAL A 145 -6.11 25.38 13.50
C VAL A 145 -4.94 26.38 13.63
N LEU A 146 -5.05 27.55 13.01
CA LEU A 146 -4.08 28.63 13.20
C LEU A 146 -4.16 29.23 14.61
N SER A 147 -5.38 29.43 15.13
CA SER A 147 -5.63 30.12 16.40
C SER A 147 -5.42 29.24 17.63
N SER A 148 -5.58 27.92 17.51
CA SER A 148 -5.54 26.98 18.64
C SER A 148 -4.55 25.85 18.40
N THR A 149 -3.52 25.78 19.25
CA THR A 149 -2.56 24.67 19.25
C THR A 149 -3.23 23.33 19.56
N PHE A 150 -4.26 23.33 20.42
CA PHE A 150 -5.02 22.10 20.71
C PHE A 150 -5.73 21.59 19.46
N GLU A 151 -6.44 22.48 18.75
CA GLU A 151 -7.13 22.13 17.50
C GLU A 151 -6.15 21.71 16.41
N ARG A 152 -5.01 22.40 16.30
CA ARG A 152 -3.93 22.04 15.39
C ARG A 152 -3.44 20.62 15.64
N ASN A 153 -3.12 20.28 16.89
CA ASN A 153 -2.65 18.95 17.24
C ASN A 153 -3.72 17.87 17.10
N HIS A 154 -5.00 18.24 17.15
CA HIS A 154 -6.11 17.32 16.97
C HIS A 154 -6.40 17.01 15.49
N PHE A 155 -6.31 18.02 14.62
CA PHE A 155 -6.69 17.90 13.21
C PHE A 155 -5.51 17.73 12.24
N MET A 156 -4.29 17.94 12.70
CA MET A 156 -3.10 17.90 11.86
C MET A 156 -2.05 16.96 12.44
N GLN A 157 -1.46 16.18 11.55
CA GLN A 157 -0.34 15.29 11.81
C GLN A 157 0.91 16.13 12.07
N ALA A 158 1.56 15.93 13.21
CA ALA A 158 2.82 16.61 13.53
C ALA A 158 4.02 15.83 12.97
N VAL A 159 4.84 16.47 12.15
CA VAL A 159 6.01 15.87 11.50
C VAL A 159 7.26 16.69 11.81
N ASP A 160 8.18 16.10 12.55
CA ASP A 160 9.43 16.73 12.96
C ASP A 160 10.54 16.41 11.96
N LEU A 161 10.86 17.37 11.08
CA LEU A 161 11.86 17.20 10.03
C LEU A 161 13.27 16.98 10.58
N SER A 162 13.53 17.42 11.83
CA SER A 162 14.85 17.28 12.44
C SER A 162 15.21 15.84 12.79
N LYS A 163 14.20 14.96 12.86
CA LYS A 163 14.36 13.53 13.14
C LYS A 163 14.69 12.69 11.90
N ALA A 164 14.62 13.27 10.71
CA ALA A 164 14.92 12.55 9.48
C ALA A 164 16.43 12.29 9.33
N LYS A 165 16.77 11.03 9.06
CA LYS A 165 18.10 10.58 8.68
C LYS A 165 18.14 10.26 7.19
N CYS A 166 19.32 10.36 6.59
CA CYS A 166 19.51 10.13 5.17
C CYS A 166 19.38 8.65 4.75
N ASP A 167 19.53 7.72 5.70
CA ASP A 167 19.50 6.28 5.49
C ASP A 167 18.14 5.66 5.88
N THR A 168 17.63 5.99 7.06
CA THR A 168 16.40 5.38 7.60
C THR A 168 15.17 6.27 7.52
N GLY A 169 15.30 7.48 6.96
CA GLY A 169 14.23 8.47 6.99
C GLY A 169 13.91 8.92 8.42
N GLY A 170 12.65 9.21 8.69
CA GLY A 170 12.12 9.58 10.01
C GLY A 170 10.65 9.23 10.14
N PRO A 171 10.00 9.52 11.29
CA PRO A 171 8.57 9.33 11.43
C PRO A 171 7.82 10.07 10.33
N HIS A 172 7.07 9.34 9.51
CA HIS A 172 6.34 9.85 8.34
C HIS A 172 7.20 10.46 7.22
N LEU A 173 8.50 10.21 7.22
CA LEU A 173 9.45 10.75 6.25
C LEU A 173 10.27 9.61 5.65
N LEU A 174 10.13 9.38 4.36
CA LEU A 174 10.88 8.36 3.62
C LEU A 174 12.03 8.98 2.84
N THR A 175 13.11 8.22 2.70
CA THR A 175 14.19 8.53 1.76
C THR A 175 13.77 8.11 0.35
N PRO A 176 14.45 8.61 -0.71
CA PRO A 176 14.18 8.17 -2.07
C PRO A 176 14.24 6.65 -2.24
N ASP A 177 15.24 5.99 -1.66
CA ASP A 177 15.41 4.53 -1.74
C ASP A 177 14.24 3.79 -1.06
N MET A 178 13.80 4.26 0.12
CA MET A 178 12.63 3.69 0.80
C MET A 178 11.35 3.90 -0.02
N THR A 179 11.18 5.05 -0.66
CA THR A 179 10.03 5.33 -1.51
C THR A 179 10.03 4.44 -2.75
N GLU A 180 11.15 4.27 -3.44
CA GLU A 180 11.24 3.35 -4.59
C GLU A 180 11.00 1.89 -4.16
N HIS A 181 11.33 1.55 -2.91
CA HIS A 181 11.06 0.23 -2.36
C HIS A 181 9.57 -0.01 -2.02
N TRP A 182 8.90 0.95 -1.39
CA TRP A 182 7.59 0.74 -0.76
C TRP A 182 6.40 1.40 -1.46
N LEU A 183 6.62 2.38 -2.33
CA LEU A 183 5.54 3.06 -3.04
C LEU A 183 4.89 2.08 -4.02
N ALA A 184 3.63 1.71 -3.79
CA ALA A 184 2.95 0.68 -4.58
C ALA A 184 2.96 0.99 -6.08
N GLU A 185 2.72 2.24 -6.47
CA GLU A 185 2.71 2.65 -7.87
C GLU A 185 4.07 2.44 -8.57
N VAL A 186 5.18 2.33 -7.83
CA VAL A 186 6.53 2.12 -8.37
C VAL A 186 7.01 0.68 -8.15
N ALA A 187 6.72 0.09 -7.00
CA ALA A 187 7.32 -1.17 -6.55
C ALA A 187 6.58 -2.43 -7.04
N THR A 188 5.30 -2.34 -7.41
CA THR A 188 4.49 -3.50 -7.79
C THR A 188 5.12 -4.32 -8.91
N GLU A 189 5.59 -3.70 -10.00
CA GLU A 189 6.22 -4.40 -11.13
C GLU A 189 7.48 -5.18 -10.71
N ARG A 190 8.32 -4.56 -9.87
CA ARG A 190 9.54 -5.22 -9.35
C ARG A 190 9.17 -6.45 -8.54
N ILE A 191 8.20 -6.30 -7.63
CA ILE A 191 7.76 -7.38 -6.73
C ILE A 191 7.15 -8.52 -7.54
N GLU A 192 6.30 -8.22 -8.51
CA GLU A 192 5.70 -9.24 -9.39
C GLU A 192 6.77 -9.99 -10.18
N ALA A 193 7.77 -9.29 -10.73
CA ALA A 193 8.88 -9.91 -11.45
C ALA A 193 9.78 -10.78 -10.55
N GLU A 194 10.02 -10.36 -9.30
CA GLU A 194 10.77 -11.15 -8.31
C GLU A 194 10.00 -12.42 -7.89
N GLN A 195 8.68 -12.32 -7.75
CA GLN A 195 7.81 -13.45 -7.41
C GLN A 195 7.64 -14.44 -8.57
N GLN A 196 7.74 -13.98 -9.82
CA GLN A 196 7.66 -14.81 -11.03
C GLN A 196 8.96 -15.53 -11.43
N ASN A 197 10.07 -15.38 -10.68
CA ASN A 197 11.33 -16.07 -10.95
C ASN A 197 11.53 -17.30 -10.02
N PRO A 198 10.99 -18.48 -10.37
CA PRO A 198 11.16 -19.67 -9.55
C PRO A 198 12.52 -20.33 -9.84
N ALA A 199 13.49 -20.13 -8.94
CA ALA A 199 14.74 -20.90 -8.95
C ALA A 199 14.58 -22.37 -8.46
N THR A 200 13.39 -22.99 -8.58
CA THR A 200 13.14 -24.34 -8.06
C THR A 200 12.29 -25.18 -9.00
N THR A 201 12.86 -26.30 -9.45
CA THR A 201 12.35 -27.28 -10.44
C THR A 201 11.09 -28.06 -10.02
N LEU A 202 10.43 -27.70 -8.90
CA LEU A 202 9.07 -28.17 -8.54
C LEU A 202 7.97 -27.17 -8.93
N ALA A 203 8.34 -25.94 -9.35
CA ALA A 203 7.42 -24.86 -9.65
C ALA A 203 6.70 -25.02 -11.00
N GLU A 204 7.32 -25.65 -12.01
CA GLU A 204 6.76 -25.71 -13.37
C GLU A 204 5.38 -26.43 -13.42
N HIS A 205 5.16 -27.47 -12.61
CA HIS A 205 3.86 -28.15 -12.52
C HIS A 205 2.83 -27.39 -11.66
N ALA A 206 3.29 -26.62 -10.67
CA ALA A 206 2.44 -25.74 -9.88
C ALA A 206 2.00 -24.52 -10.70
N ASP A 207 2.90 -23.91 -11.47
CA ASP A 207 2.65 -22.78 -12.37
C ASP A 207 1.64 -23.13 -13.46
N THR A 208 1.73 -24.32 -14.07
CA THR A 208 0.75 -24.75 -15.07
C THR A 208 -0.65 -24.95 -14.47
N THR A 209 -0.72 -25.34 -13.20
CA THR A 209 -1.99 -25.54 -12.47
C THR A 209 -2.55 -24.21 -11.98
N GLN A 210 -1.69 -23.33 -11.49
CA GLN A 210 -2.01 -21.98 -11.04
C GLN A 210 -2.46 -21.10 -12.21
N GLN A 211 -1.79 -21.12 -13.35
CA GLN A 211 -2.23 -20.41 -14.57
C GLN A 211 -3.59 -20.88 -15.08
N ARG A 212 -3.91 -22.19 -14.93
CA ARG A 212 -5.24 -22.73 -15.26
C ARG A 212 -6.30 -22.32 -14.24
N LEU A 213 -5.98 -22.33 -12.95
CA LEU A 213 -6.85 -21.84 -11.88
C LEU A 213 -7.12 -20.36 -12.03
N ASP A 214 -6.08 -19.57 -12.29
CA ASP A 214 -6.19 -18.15 -12.57
C ASP A 214 -7.12 -17.96 -13.76
N ALA A 215 -6.92 -18.67 -14.89
CA ALA A 215 -7.81 -18.67 -16.06
C ALA A 215 -9.30 -18.88 -15.73
N GLU A 216 -9.62 -19.68 -14.72
CA GLU A 216 -10.97 -20.00 -14.25
C GLU A 216 -11.49 -19.06 -13.15
N LEU A 217 -10.66 -18.20 -12.54
CA LEU A 217 -11.13 -17.21 -11.58
C LEU A 217 -12.01 -16.16 -12.28
N PRO A 218 -13.11 -15.71 -11.64
CA PRO A 218 -13.87 -14.58 -12.11
C PRO A 218 -12.98 -13.35 -12.32
N GLU A 219 -13.27 -12.55 -13.34
CA GLU A 219 -12.46 -11.36 -13.71
C GLU A 219 -12.23 -10.43 -12.50
N HIS A 220 -13.22 -10.29 -11.63
CA HIS A 220 -13.15 -9.46 -10.44
C HIS A 220 -12.18 -9.98 -9.38
N GLU A 221 -11.80 -11.26 -9.34
CA GLU A 221 -10.78 -11.75 -8.40
C GLU A 221 -9.35 -11.55 -8.93
N ARG A 222 -9.21 -11.07 -10.17
CA ARG A 222 -7.93 -10.99 -10.90
C ARG A 222 -7.43 -9.56 -11.08
N LEU A 223 -8.27 -8.57 -10.76
CA LEU A 223 -7.95 -7.16 -10.91
C LEU A 223 -7.37 -6.61 -9.60
N PRO A 224 -6.13 -6.12 -9.59
CA PRO A 224 -5.56 -5.55 -8.39
C PRO A 224 -6.26 -4.22 -8.07
N TYR A 225 -6.37 -3.90 -6.77
CA TYR A 225 -6.94 -2.62 -6.28
C TYR A 225 -8.39 -2.31 -6.69
N LEU A 226 -9.20 -3.31 -7.04
CA LEU A 226 -10.62 -3.15 -7.40
C LEU A 226 -11.47 -2.38 -6.38
N TRP A 227 -11.03 -2.32 -5.12
CA TRP A 227 -11.70 -1.63 -4.02
C TRP A 227 -11.48 -0.11 -4.01
N GLU A 228 -10.55 0.41 -4.81
CA GLU A 228 -10.34 1.84 -4.92
C GLU A 228 -11.32 2.42 -5.96
N THR A 229 -12.35 3.14 -5.50
CA THR A 229 -13.34 3.83 -6.36
C THR A 229 -13.28 5.34 -6.16
N PRO A 230 -12.98 6.15 -7.20
CA PRO A 230 -12.57 5.73 -8.55
C PRO A 230 -11.20 5.03 -8.53
N ALA A 231 -10.90 4.24 -9.56
CA ALA A 231 -9.60 3.58 -9.68
C ALA A 231 -8.47 4.62 -9.79
N ARG A 232 -7.66 4.73 -8.74
CA ARG A 232 -6.54 5.70 -8.65
C ARG A 232 -5.18 5.03 -8.67
N PHE A 233 -5.12 3.71 -8.47
CA PHE A 233 -3.88 2.99 -8.68
C PHE A 233 -3.50 3.02 -10.17
N ALA A 234 -2.33 3.56 -10.45
CA ALA A 234 -1.71 3.52 -11.77
C ALA A 234 -0.21 3.34 -11.58
N GLN A 235 0.35 2.31 -12.23
CA GLN A 235 1.79 2.09 -12.21
C GLN A 235 2.52 3.30 -12.80
N THR A 236 3.61 3.69 -12.15
CA THR A 236 4.38 4.88 -12.48
C THR A 236 5.86 4.65 -12.27
N SER A 237 6.68 5.52 -12.87
CA SER A 237 8.12 5.50 -12.64
C SER A 237 8.51 6.47 -11.53
N MET A 238 9.54 6.13 -10.77
CA MET A 238 10.12 7.04 -9.77
C MET A 238 10.56 8.38 -10.40
N ASN A 239 10.93 8.36 -11.70
CA ASN A 239 11.31 9.54 -12.47
C ASN A 239 10.23 10.63 -12.49
N ARG A 240 8.95 10.23 -12.46
CA ARG A 240 7.81 11.16 -12.40
C ARG A 240 7.87 12.03 -11.15
N LEU A 241 8.13 11.42 -9.99
CA LEU A 241 8.26 12.13 -8.71
C LEU A 241 9.53 12.97 -8.69
N THR A 242 10.65 12.42 -9.18
CA THR A 242 11.92 13.17 -9.20
C THR A 242 11.90 14.36 -10.15
N GLY A 243 11.05 14.33 -11.20
CA GLY A 243 10.87 15.45 -12.13
C GLY A 243 10.31 16.71 -11.49
N CYS A 244 9.59 16.59 -10.37
CA CYS A 244 9.04 17.70 -9.61
C CYS A 244 10.05 18.30 -8.60
N ILE A 245 11.19 17.65 -8.40
CA ILE A 245 12.23 18.11 -7.48
C ILE A 245 13.00 19.26 -8.13
N HIS A 246 13.09 20.39 -7.41
CA HIS A 246 13.90 21.51 -7.87
C HIS A 246 15.37 21.08 -8.01
N PRO A 247 16.10 21.46 -9.08
CA PRO A 247 17.46 20.99 -9.31
C PRO A 247 18.42 21.21 -8.13
N GLN A 248 18.22 22.26 -7.33
CA GLN A 248 19.06 22.52 -6.16
C GLN A 248 18.80 21.54 -4.99
N TYR A 249 17.64 20.88 -4.95
CA TYR A 249 17.21 19.99 -3.85
C TYR A 249 17.29 18.50 -4.18
N ARG A 250 17.92 18.11 -5.30
CA ARG A 250 18.04 16.70 -5.71
C ARG A 250 18.62 15.78 -4.63
N HIS A 251 19.52 16.28 -3.79
CA HIS A 251 20.11 15.55 -2.67
C HIS A 251 19.49 15.92 -1.31
N ASP A 252 18.53 16.84 -1.28
CA ASP A 252 17.92 17.40 -0.07
C ASP A 252 16.39 17.23 -0.11
N THR A 253 15.96 16.03 -0.51
CA THR A 253 14.54 15.66 -0.65
C THR A 253 14.15 14.54 0.30
N LEU A 254 12.95 14.64 0.86
CA LEU A 254 12.27 13.59 1.62
C LEU A 254 10.85 13.41 1.08
N TYR A 255 10.29 12.22 1.28
CA TYR A 255 8.91 11.93 0.93
C TYR A 255 8.06 11.95 2.20
N LEU A 256 7.09 12.86 2.26
CA LEU A 256 6.20 13.07 3.40
C LEU A 256 4.99 12.16 3.28
N VAL A 257 4.81 11.21 4.20
CA VAL A 257 3.68 10.28 4.19
C VAL A 257 2.56 10.78 5.09
N LEU A 258 1.44 11.14 4.47
CA LEU A 258 0.27 11.71 5.14
C LEU A 258 -0.69 10.63 5.63
N GLU A 259 -1.30 10.86 6.78
CA GLU A 259 -2.44 10.07 7.23
C GLU A 259 -3.70 10.40 6.43
N ASP A 260 -4.24 9.41 5.73
CA ASP A 260 -5.51 9.47 4.98
C ASP A 260 -6.50 8.43 5.54
N THR A 261 -6.81 8.53 6.85
CA THR A 261 -7.66 7.55 7.54
C THR A 261 -9.06 7.48 6.97
N LEU A 262 -9.64 8.62 6.55
CA LEU A 262 -10.94 8.64 5.87
C LEU A 262 -10.87 7.90 4.54
N GLY A 263 -9.81 8.12 3.77
CA GLY A 263 -9.58 7.41 2.53
C GLY A 263 -9.42 5.90 2.73
N VAL A 264 -8.64 5.47 3.72
CA VAL A 264 -8.47 4.05 4.07
C VAL A 264 -9.80 3.41 4.52
N MET A 265 -10.63 4.12 5.30
CA MET A 265 -11.95 3.59 5.69
C MET A 265 -12.88 3.43 4.48
N ARG A 266 -12.89 4.40 3.55
CA ARG A 266 -13.68 4.30 2.32
C ARG A 266 -13.22 3.09 1.48
N ASP A 267 -11.92 2.92 1.38
CA ASP A 267 -11.30 1.82 0.65
C ASP A 267 -11.65 0.44 1.24
N LEU A 268 -11.64 0.31 2.57
CA LEU A 268 -12.10 -0.90 3.26
C LEU A 268 -13.60 -1.16 3.05
N ALA A 269 -14.42 -0.10 3.08
CA ALA A 269 -15.86 -0.22 2.85
C ALA A 269 -16.15 -0.72 1.42
N ASN A 270 -15.53 -0.11 0.42
CA ASN A 270 -15.62 -0.58 -0.96
C ASN A 270 -15.15 -2.03 -1.10
N TYR A 271 -14.03 -2.39 -0.46
CA TYR A 271 -13.57 -3.77 -0.46
C TYR A 271 -14.61 -4.74 0.11
N GLN A 272 -15.26 -4.37 1.21
CA GLN A 272 -16.34 -5.17 1.78
C GLN A 272 -17.53 -5.29 0.81
N ASP A 273 -17.92 -4.21 0.14
CA ASP A 273 -19.00 -4.23 -0.85
C ASP A 273 -18.67 -5.16 -2.03
N HIS A 274 -17.42 -5.17 -2.50
CA HIS A 274 -16.97 -6.11 -3.52
C HIS A 274 -17.06 -7.56 -3.04
N VAL A 275 -16.58 -7.87 -1.84
CA VAL A 275 -16.66 -9.22 -1.27
C VAL A 275 -18.11 -9.68 -1.12
N VAL A 276 -19.01 -8.80 -0.67
CA VAL A 276 -20.45 -9.10 -0.58
C VAL A 276 -21.04 -9.38 -1.95
N GLY A 277 -20.69 -8.55 -2.95
CA GLY A 277 -21.09 -8.78 -4.34
C GLY A 277 -20.63 -10.15 -4.86
N TRP A 278 -19.39 -10.54 -4.58
CA TRP A 278 -18.87 -11.85 -4.99
C TRP A 278 -19.59 -13.02 -4.33
N ILE A 279 -19.93 -12.89 -3.04
CA ILE A 279 -20.71 -13.91 -2.34
C ILE A 279 -22.10 -14.03 -2.96
N ASP A 280 -22.74 -12.91 -3.30
CA ASP A 280 -24.05 -12.90 -3.97
C ASP A 280 -23.96 -13.53 -5.36
N ASP A 281 -23.01 -13.12 -6.20
CA ASP A 281 -22.75 -13.68 -7.52
C ASP A 281 -22.45 -15.19 -7.45
N TRP A 282 -21.60 -15.59 -6.51
CA TRP A 282 -21.25 -16.99 -6.29
C TRP A 282 -22.48 -17.79 -5.87
N SER A 283 -23.22 -17.35 -4.85
CA SER A 283 -24.38 -18.06 -4.31
C SER A 283 -25.48 -18.26 -5.36
N ASN A 284 -25.74 -17.23 -6.15
CA ASN A 284 -26.73 -17.24 -7.23
C ASN A 284 -26.19 -17.89 -8.53
N GLY A 285 -24.92 -18.29 -8.57
CA GLY A 285 -24.29 -18.90 -9.74
C GLY A 285 -24.54 -20.41 -9.89
N GLY A 286 -23.82 -20.99 -10.85
CA GLY A 286 -23.83 -22.42 -11.18
C GLY A 286 -24.62 -22.75 -12.45
N ALA A 287 -24.82 -24.05 -12.73
CA ALA A 287 -25.53 -24.48 -13.95
C ALA A 287 -26.99 -23.94 -14.04
N LYS A 288 -27.59 -23.62 -12.89
CA LYS A 288 -28.81 -22.82 -12.77
C LYS A 288 -28.68 -21.92 -11.54
N PRO A 289 -29.47 -20.84 -11.43
CA PRO A 289 -29.43 -19.96 -10.27
C PRO A 289 -29.56 -20.72 -8.94
N GLY A 290 -28.66 -20.41 -7.99
CA GLY A 290 -28.62 -21.04 -6.67
C GLY A 290 -27.96 -22.42 -6.61
N HIS A 291 -27.45 -22.95 -7.73
CA HIS A 291 -26.82 -24.27 -7.75
C HIS A 291 -25.50 -24.30 -6.98
N ASN A 292 -24.68 -23.25 -7.08
CA ASN A 292 -23.41 -23.17 -6.37
C ASN A 292 -23.60 -23.31 -4.85
N GLU A 293 -24.49 -22.51 -4.25
CA GLU A 293 -24.77 -22.59 -2.82
C GLU A 293 -25.35 -23.97 -2.45
N ARG A 294 -26.35 -24.46 -3.19
CA ARG A 294 -26.95 -25.78 -2.95
C ARG A 294 -25.90 -26.88 -2.97
N ASP A 295 -25.08 -26.92 -4.01
CA ASP A 295 -24.11 -27.99 -4.22
C ASP A 295 -22.97 -27.91 -3.20
N TYR A 296 -22.56 -26.71 -2.80
CA TYR A 296 -21.62 -26.49 -1.69
C TYR A 296 -22.17 -27.01 -0.36
N VAL A 297 -23.41 -26.65 0.01
CA VAL A 297 -24.05 -27.12 1.25
C VAL A 297 -24.22 -28.64 1.25
N LEU A 298 -24.63 -29.23 0.12
CA LEU A 298 -24.73 -30.68 -0.03
C LEU A 298 -23.36 -31.36 0.12
N ALA A 299 -22.31 -30.80 -0.48
CA ALA A 299 -20.95 -31.32 -0.36
C ALA A 299 -20.44 -31.25 1.10
N CYS A 300 -20.61 -30.12 1.79
CA CYS A 300 -20.28 -29.97 3.21
C CYS A 300 -21.03 -30.98 4.08
N TYR A 301 -22.31 -31.27 3.76
CA TYR A 301 -23.08 -32.29 4.47
C TYR A 301 -22.50 -33.70 4.24
N ILE A 302 -22.21 -34.08 2.98
CA ILE A 302 -21.56 -35.37 2.66
C ILE A 302 -20.20 -35.48 3.35
N GLU A 303 -19.41 -34.41 3.37
CA GLU A 303 -18.14 -34.37 4.09
C GLU A 303 -18.34 -34.62 5.58
N SER A 304 -19.30 -33.95 6.21
CA SER A 304 -19.60 -34.13 7.64
C SER A 304 -20.00 -35.58 7.99
N LEU A 305 -20.63 -36.30 7.05
CA LEU A 305 -20.97 -37.72 7.21
C LEU A 305 -19.78 -38.66 6.96
N SER A 306 -18.75 -38.22 6.25
CA SER A 306 -17.60 -39.04 5.86
C SER A 306 -16.34 -38.79 6.70
N GLN A 307 -16.31 -37.71 7.49
CA GLN A 307 -15.26 -37.48 8.48
C GLN A 307 -15.40 -38.49 9.64
N LEU A 308 -14.69 -39.62 9.52
CA LEU A 308 -14.47 -40.55 10.63
C LEU A 308 -13.73 -39.83 11.76
N ASN A 309 -14.28 -39.83 12.97
CA ASN A 309 -13.58 -39.26 14.12
C ASN A 309 -12.42 -40.19 14.55
N ALA A 310 -11.48 -39.69 15.35
CA ALA A 310 -10.32 -40.46 15.77
C ALA A 310 -10.67 -41.74 16.59
N GLN A 311 -11.84 -41.80 17.21
CA GLN A 311 -12.37 -43.01 17.85
C GLN A 311 -12.95 -44.00 16.82
N ASP A 312 -13.60 -43.53 15.76
CA ASP A 312 -14.10 -44.36 14.67
C ASP A 312 -12.94 -45.02 13.93
N VAL A 313 -11.86 -44.26 13.68
CA VAL A 313 -10.61 -44.79 13.12
C VAL A 313 -9.96 -45.81 14.04
N LYS A 314 -9.94 -45.58 15.36
CA LYS A 314 -9.41 -46.55 16.35
C LYS A 314 -10.27 -47.82 16.42
N THR A 315 -11.58 -47.70 16.28
CA THR A 315 -12.51 -48.83 16.27
C THR A 315 -12.30 -49.67 15.00
N LEU A 316 -12.20 -49.03 13.84
CA LEU A 316 -11.87 -49.69 12.56
C LEU A 316 -10.49 -50.38 12.58
N ILE A 317 -9.48 -49.80 13.24
CA ILE A 317 -8.16 -50.41 13.42
C ILE A 317 -8.20 -51.56 14.45
N GLY A 318 -9.05 -51.44 15.49
CA GLY A 318 -9.21 -52.46 16.53
C GLY A 318 -10.04 -53.67 16.11
N GLU A 319 -10.94 -53.53 15.12
CA GLU A 319 -11.77 -54.61 14.57
C GLU A 319 -11.11 -55.35 13.39
N SER A 320 -10.00 -54.83 12.84
CA SER A 320 -9.24 -55.51 11.79
C SER A 320 -8.42 -56.67 12.37
N THR A 321 -8.81 -57.91 12.03
CA THR A 321 -8.08 -59.15 12.40
C THR A 321 -7.27 -59.73 11.23
N ASP A 322 -7.00 -58.93 10.19
CA ASP A 322 -6.25 -59.39 9.02
C ASP A 322 -4.77 -58.97 9.06
N ALA A 323 -3.88 -59.96 9.08
CA ALA A 323 -2.43 -59.83 9.21
C ALA A 323 -1.71 -59.26 7.96
N ALA A 324 -2.44 -58.69 7.00
CA ALA A 324 -1.87 -58.14 5.76
C ALA A 324 -1.57 -56.62 5.82
N HIS A 325 -2.00 -55.90 6.86
CA HIS A 325 -1.89 -54.43 6.89
C HIS A 325 -0.65 -53.86 7.61
N ILE A 326 0.26 -54.70 8.11
CA ILE A 326 1.46 -54.21 8.84
C ILE A 326 2.55 -53.65 7.89
N HIS A 327 2.37 -53.70 6.56
CA HIS A 327 3.35 -53.19 5.59
C HIS A 327 2.84 -52.15 4.59
N SER A 328 1.79 -51.39 4.93
CA SER A 328 1.44 -50.17 4.18
C SER A 328 1.41 -48.93 5.07
N THR A 329 2.40 -48.76 5.94
CA THR A 329 2.74 -47.44 6.48
C THR A 329 3.37 -46.62 5.37
N GLY A 330 2.57 -45.81 4.68
CA GLY A 330 3.12 -44.80 3.78
C GLY A 330 2.28 -44.43 2.57
N THR A 331 0.96 -44.25 2.67
CA THR A 331 0.28 -43.29 1.78
C THR A 331 -1.07 -42.89 2.36
N THR A 332 -1.10 -41.86 3.21
CA THR A 332 -2.31 -41.05 3.37
C THR A 332 -2.49 -40.30 2.07
N ARG A 333 -3.16 -40.91 1.08
CA ARG A 333 -3.74 -40.14 -0.01
C ARG A 333 -4.92 -39.40 0.59
N CYS A 334 -4.68 -38.16 1.01
CA CYS A 334 -5.73 -37.18 1.17
C CYS A 334 -6.55 -37.19 -0.13
N ILE A 335 -7.87 -37.39 0.00
CA ILE A 335 -8.82 -37.24 -1.10
C ILE A 335 -8.94 -35.73 -1.36
N TRP A 336 -7.91 -35.15 -1.95
CA TRP A 336 -7.91 -33.82 -2.56
C TRP A 336 -7.94 -33.98 -4.09
N CYS A 337 -8.83 -34.87 -4.57
CA CYS A 337 -8.96 -35.14 -5.99
C CYS A 337 -10.43 -35.24 -6.40
N TRP A 338 -11.26 -34.30 -5.94
CA TRP A 338 -12.62 -34.07 -6.45
C TRP A 338 -12.89 -32.57 -6.73
N LYS A 339 -11.86 -31.82 -7.14
CA LYS A 339 -12.04 -30.54 -7.85
C LYS A 339 -12.01 -30.80 -9.37
N THR A 340 -13.15 -31.22 -9.91
CA THR A 340 -13.53 -31.02 -11.32
C THR A 340 -15.03 -31.29 -11.40
N PRO A 341 -15.88 -30.32 -11.78
CA PRO A 341 -17.12 -30.66 -12.44
C PRO A 341 -16.78 -31.09 -13.86
N TRP A 342 -17.18 -32.31 -14.18
CA TRP A 342 -17.42 -32.72 -15.56
C TRP A 342 -18.57 -31.87 -16.11
N GLY A 343 -18.39 -31.32 -17.31
CA GLY A 343 -19.42 -30.62 -18.09
C GLY A 343 -18.89 -29.43 -18.85
#